data_AF-A0A1Q7Z7E2-F1
#
_entry.id   AF-A0A1Q7Z7E2-F1
#
_cell.length_a   1.000
_cell.length_b   1.000
_cell.length_c   1.000
_cell.angle_alpha   90.00
_cell.angle_beta   90.00
_cell.angle_gamma   90.00
#
_symmetry.space_group_name_H-M   'P 1'
#
loop_
_entity.id
_entity.type
_entity.pdbx_description
1 polymer ?
#
loop_
_entity_poly.entity_id
_entity_poly.type
_entity_poly.pdbx_seq_one_letter_code
_entity_poly.pdbx_strand_id
1 'polypeptide(L)'
;MLLGFFLPYQRMLGSQVDRYRVYPLFPKGHTFVERMRVRALENLRYWTDPISLATFRPWYARVYTAHWKDINDSLNDDVLQSIGLFAANTFVFVHYPSPHAPFIFEPDGTVRHGVEVQWGKAQNVEDDWMFGTVEDYERNLQRLDNVIGGLVARLKQAGKFDEALVIFTSDHSWRSDPKPGRSTSDVRHVPLLVKLPHQTTPARVDGEFPTIRLKGLIEAVFAGRCNRGDLAPCLGSL
;
A
#
# COMPACT_ATOMS: atom_id res chain seq x y z
N MET A 1 -14.53 4.43 -5.98
CA MET A 1 -13.22 5.00 -6.41
C MET A 1 -12.09 4.08 -5.98
N LEU A 2 -11.12 3.82 -6.87
CA LEU A 2 -9.96 2.97 -6.61
C LEU A 2 -8.66 3.76 -6.73
N LEU A 3 -7.87 3.83 -5.66
CA LEU A 3 -6.54 4.45 -5.70
C LEU A 3 -5.51 3.39 -5.31
N GLY A 4 -4.42 3.28 -6.07
CA GLY A 4 -3.42 2.29 -5.75
C GLY A 4 -2.20 2.33 -6.64
N PHE A 5 -1.22 1.49 -6.31
CA PHE A 5 -0.09 1.22 -7.18
C PHE A 5 -0.20 -0.16 -7.84
N PHE A 6 0.58 -0.35 -8.91
CA PHE A 6 0.82 -1.62 -9.62
C PHE A 6 -0.37 -2.26 -10.35
N LEU A 7 -1.54 -2.37 -9.71
CA LEU A 7 -2.69 -3.07 -10.25
C LEU A 7 -3.44 -2.24 -11.31
N PRO A 8 -3.69 -2.79 -12.52
CA PRO A 8 -4.39 -2.08 -13.58
C PRO A 8 -5.92 -2.18 -13.37
N TYR A 9 -6.46 -1.49 -12.36
CA TYR A 9 -7.88 -1.60 -11.97
C TYR A 9 -8.87 -1.49 -13.13
N GLN A 10 -8.65 -0.56 -14.05
CA GLN A 10 -9.52 -0.39 -15.23
C GLN A 10 -9.54 -1.64 -16.13
N ARG A 11 -8.39 -2.33 -16.29
CA ARG A 11 -8.33 -3.55 -17.09
C ARG A 11 -8.95 -4.75 -16.35
N MET A 12 -8.84 -4.77 -15.03
CA MET A 12 -9.36 -5.86 -14.20
C MET A 12 -10.88 -5.78 -14.03
N LEU A 13 -11.43 -4.58 -13.88
CA LEU A 13 -12.82 -4.36 -13.46
C LEU A 13 -13.67 -3.67 -14.53
N GLY A 14 -13.06 -3.13 -15.59
CA GLY A 14 -13.77 -2.50 -16.70
C GLY A 14 -14.65 -1.34 -16.25
N SER A 15 -15.91 -1.37 -16.66
CA SER A 15 -16.92 -0.34 -16.35
C SER A 15 -17.48 -0.42 -14.93
N GLN A 16 -17.07 -1.39 -14.11
CA GLN A 16 -17.52 -1.49 -12.71
C GLN A 16 -16.87 -0.42 -11.81
N VAL A 17 -15.96 0.39 -12.33
CA VAL A 17 -15.20 1.39 -11.57
C VAL A 17 -15.52 2.78 -12.08
N ASP A 18 -16.17 3.61 -11.27
CA ASP A 18 -16.53 4.98 -11.66
C ASP A 18 -15.30 5.87 -11.83
N ARG A 19 -14.33 5.73 -10.92
CA ARG A 19 -13.10 6.52 -10.86
C ARG A 19 -11.95 5.67 -10.35
N TYR A 20 -10.80 5.78 -11.00
CA TYR A 20 -9.58 5.14 -10.56
C TYR A 20 -8.37 6.03 -10.75
N ARG A 21 -7.34 5.79 -9.96
CA ARG A 21 -6.00 6.33 -10.15
C ARG A 21 -4.97 5.24 -9.83
N VAL A 22 -4.07 5.00 -10.77
CA VAL A 22 -3.06 3.94 -10.68
C VAL A 22 -1.67 4.53 -10.82
N TYR A 23 -0.82 4.21 -9.85
CA TYR A 23 0.59 4.58 -9.84
C TYR A 23 1.44 3.41 -10.35
N PRO A 24 2.30 3.62 -11.37
CA PRO A 24 3.14 2.54 -11.88
C PRO A 24 4.22 2.17 -10.85
N LEU A 25 4.45 0.87 -10.66
CA LEU A 25 5.53 0.39 -9.79
C LEU A 25 6.91 0.84 -10.28
N PHE A 26 7.11 0.81 -11.60
CA PHE A 26 8.38 1.19 -12.21
C PHE A 26 8.37 2.65 -12.67
N PRO A 27 9.53 3.35 -12.60
CA PRO A 27 9.67 4.70 -13.09
C PRO A 27 9.18 4.85 -14.52
N LYS A 28 8.40 5.91 -14.77
CA LYS A 28 7.89 6.22 -16.11
C LYS A 28 7.91 7.72 -16.32
N GLY A 29 8.53 8.15 -17.42
CA GLY A 29 8.47 9.55 -17.82
C GLY A 29 7.05 10.01 -18.20
N HIS A 30 6.71 11.23 -17.80
CA HIS A 30 5.44 11.86 -18.16
C HIS A 30 5.52 12.43 -19.58
N THR A 31 6.66 13.02 -19.92
CA THR A 31 6.95 13.57 -21.27
C THR A 31 7.65 12.56 -22.16
N PHE A 32 7.66 12.80 -23.48
CA PHE A 32 8.42 11.97 -24.43
C PHE A 32 9.92 11.94 -24.07
N VAL A 33 10.51 13.09 -23.73
CA VAL A 33 11.93 13.20 -23.40
C VAL A 33 12.25 12.41 -22.12
N GLU A 34 11.43 12.51 -21.08
CA GLU A 34 11.62 11.74 -19.86
C GLU A 34 11.50 10.24 -20.10
N ARG A 35 10.53 9.81 -20.93
CA ARG A 35 10.40 8.38 -21.30
C ARG A 35 11.66 7.90 -22.00
N MET A 36 12.19 8.68 -22.94
CA MET A 36 13.44 8.35 -23.62
C MET A 36 14.61 8.27 -22.65
N ARG A 37 14.73 9.19 -21.67
CA ARG A 37 15.79 9.16 -20.64
C ARG A 37 15.70 7.93 -19.74
N VAL A 38 14.53 7.63 -19.20
CA VAL A 38 14.32 6.43 -18.36
C VAL A 38 14.64 5.17 -19.14
N ARG A 39 14.19 5.07 -20.41
CA ARG A 39 14.48 3.92 -21.27
C ARG A 39 15.95 3.81 -21.65
N ALA A 40 16.62 4.92 -21.94
CA ALA A 40 18.05 4.93 -22.21
C ALA A 40 18.84 4.41 -21.01
N LEU A 41 18.49 4.86 -19.79
CA LEU A 41 19.09 4.35 -18.56
C LEU A 41 18.81 2.86 -18.36
N GLU A 42 17.55 2.43 -18.48
CA GLU A 42 17.18 1.01 -18.36
C GLU A 42 17.90 0.13 -19.38
N ASN A 43 18.13 0.61 -20.60
CA ASN A 43 18.81 -0.15 -21.64
C ASN A 43 20.26 -0.47 -21.30
N LEU A 44 20.93 0.33 -20.46
CA LEU A 44 22.31 0.05 -20.02
C LEU A 44 22.43 -1.30 -19.30
N ARG A 45 21.35 -1.83 -18.71
CA ARG A 45 21.36 -3.15 -18.05
C ARG A 45 21.59 -4.32 -19.00
N TYR A 46 21.35 -4.12 -20.30
CA TYR A 46 21.52 -5.14 -21.34
C TYR A 46 22.88 -5.07 -22.02
N TRP A 47 23.69 -4.06 -21.69
CA TRP A 47 25.03 -3.91 -22.23
C TRP A 47 25.99 -4.79 -21.44
N THR A 48 26.93 -5.42 -22.14
CA THR A 48 27.87 -6.38 -21.53
C THR A 48 29.20 -5.73 -21.14
N ASP A 49 29.39 -4.45 -21.40
CA ASP A 49 30.63 -3.77 -21.03
C ASP A 49 30.68 -3.47 -19.52
N PRO A 50 31.86 -3.51 -18.89
CA PRO A 50 32.00 -3.33 -17.45
C PRO A 50 31.51 -1.97 -16.93
N ILE A 51 31.56 -0.92 -17.76
CA ILE A 51 31.21 0.45 -17.34
C ILE A 51 29.68 0.57 -17.25
N SER A 52 28.95 0.11 -18.27
CA SER A 52 27.48 0.13 -18.26
C SER A 52 26.93 -0.69 -17.10
N LEU A 53 27.48 -1.88 -16.84
CA LEU A 53 27.05 -2.72 -15.71
C LEU A 53 27.35 -2.07 -14.34
N ALA A 54 28.52 -1.46 -14.19
CA ALA A 54 28.92 -0.80 -12.95
C ALA A 54 28.15 0.51 -12.69
N THR A 55 27.77 1.23 -13.75
CA THR A 55 27.11 2.54 -13.63
C THR A 55 25.59 2.45 -13.60
N PHE A 56 24.97 1.54 -14.35
CA PHE A 56 23.51 1.42 -14.43
C PHE A 56 22.86 1.32 -13.05
N ARG A 57 23.35 0.40 -12.20
CA ARG A 57 22.73 0.05 -10.92
C ARG A 57 22.60 1.24 -9.96
N PRO A 58 23.67 1.99 -9.62
CA PRO A 58 23.55 3.19 -8.79
C PRO A 58 22.63 4.26 -9.37
N TRP A 59 22.73 4.53 -10.68
CA TRP A 59 21.90 5.55 -11.33
C TRP A 59 20.42 5.17 -11.31
N TYR A 60 20.11 3.93 -11.64
CA TYR A 60 18.74 3.42 -11.63
C TYR A 60 18.18 3.31 -10.21
N ALA A 61 19.01 2.96 -9.22
CA ALA A 61 18.60 2.94 -7.82
C ALA A 61 18.11 4.32 -7.35
N ARG A 62 18.81 5.41 -7.71
CA ARG A 62 18.36 6.78 -7.42
C ARG A 62 17.04 7.13 -8.08
N VAL A 63 16.91 6.83 -9.37
CA VAL A 63 15.67 7.08 -10.12
C VAL A 63 14.52 6.29 -9.52
N TYR A 64 14.75 5.04 -9.14
CA TYR A 64 13.74 4.18 -8.53
C TYR A 64 13.37 4.66 -7.12
N THR A 65 14.33 5.01 -6.27
CA THR A 65 14.09 5.55 -4.93
C THR A 65 13.28 6.85 -4.98
N ALA A 66 13.64 7.78 -5.88
CA ALA A 66 12.88 9.02 -6.07
C ALA A 66 11.45 8.72 -6.54
N HIS A 67 11.28 7.85 -7.53
CA HIS A 67 9.98 7.40 -7.99
C HIS A 67 9.16 6.72 -6.87
N TRP A 68 9.79 5.89 -6.04
CA TRP A 68 9.15 5.21 -4.92
C TRP A 68 8.64 6.20 -3.86
N LYS A 69 9.41 7.25 -3.58
CA LYS A 69 8.96 8.38 -2.77
C LYS A 69 7.75 9.05 -3.41
N ASP A 70 7.87 9.44 -4.67
CA ASP A 70 6.84 10.20 -5.39
C ASP A 70 5.51 9.45 -5.45
N ILE A 71 5.50 8.13 -5.70
CA ILE A 71 4.24 7.36 -5.73
C ILE A 71 3.59 7.27 -4.35
N ASN A 72 4.38 7.15 -3.28
CA ASN A 72 3.84 7.02 -1.92
C ASN A 72 3.24 8.34 -1.46
N ASP A 73 3.92 9.45 -1.75
CA ASP A 73 3.45 10.79 -1.38
C ASP A 73 2.27 11.23 -2.26
N SER A 74 2.37 11.06 -3.59
CA SER A 74 1.29 11.43 -4.52
C SER A 74 0.00 10.65 -4.27
N LEU A 75 0.10 9.34 -3.96
CA LEU A 75 -1.06 8.54 -3.62
C LEU A 75 -1.69 9.03 -2.31
N ASN A 76 -0.88 9.29 -1.27
CA ASN A 76 -1.39 9.81 0.00
C ASN A 76 -2.08 11.17 -0.19
N ASP A 77 -1.45 12.10 -0.91
CA ASP A 77 -1.99 13.42 -1.19
C ASP A 77 -3.32 13.34 -1.93
N ASP A 78 -3.41 12.49 -2.97
CA ASP A 78 -4.66 12.27 -3.69
C ASP A 78 -5.77 11.73 -2.80
N VAL A 79 -5.45 10.78 -1.91
CA VAL A 79 -6.42 10.22 -0.97
C VAL A 79 -6.94 11.33 -0.08
N LEU A 80 -6.05 12.11 0.55
CA LEU A 80 -6.41 13.20 1.45
C LEU A 80 -7.23 14.31 0.78
N GLN A 81 -6.88 14.65 -0.47
CA GLN A 81 -7.62 15.62 -1.29
C GLN A 81 -9.00 15.08 -1.70
N SER A 82 -9.11 13.78 -1.99
CA SER A 82 -10.36 13.17 -2.46
C SER A 82 -11.40 12.99 -1.36
N ILE A 83 -11.01 12.91 -0.08
CA ILE A 83 -11.93 12.68 1.04
C ILE A 83 -13.09 13.69 1.09
N GLY A 84 -12.82 14.96 0.80
CA GLY A 84 -13.87 16.00 0.76
C GLY A 84 -14.87 15.82 -0.39
N LEU A 85 -14.49 15.09 -1.43
CA LEU A 85 -15.29 14.87 -2.65
C LEU A 85 -16.14 13.60 -2.58
N PHE A 86 -15.96 12.76 -1.56
CA PHE A 86 -16.73 11.53 -1.42
C PHE A 86 -18.19 11.86 -1.12
N ALA A 87 -19.10 11.45 -2.00
CA ALA A 87 -20.53 11.48 -1.72
C ALA A 87 -20.90 10.45 -0.64
N ALA A 88 -22.11 10.55 -0.08
CA ALA A 88 -22.66 9.48 0.75
C ALA A 88 -22.72 8.16 -0.05
N ASN A 89 -22.66 7.02 0.64
CA ASN A 89 -22.72 5.68 0.03
C ASN A 89 -21.66 5.41 -1.04
N THR A 90 -20.47 6.03 -0.93
CA THR A 90 -19.35 5.78 -1.84
C THR A 90 -18.47 4.65 -1.32
N PHE A 91 -18.15 3.68 -2.17
CA PHE A 91 -17.09 2.70 -1.91
C PHE A 91 -15.73 3.26 -2.36
N VAL A 92 -14.77 3.30 -1.44
CA VAL A 92 -13.38 3.73 -1.71
C VAL A 92 -12.44 2.63 -1.27
N PHE A 93 -11.57 2.20 -2.18
CA PHE A 93 -10.49 1.28 -1.85
C PHE A 93 -9.15 1.91 -2.20
N VAL A 94 -8.25 1.89 -1.21
CA VAL A 94 -6.93 2.51 -1.27
C VAL A 94 -5.89 1.42 -1.03
N HIS A 95 -5.01 1.22 -2.00
CA HIS A 95 -3.93 0.26 -1.97
C HIS A 95 -2.59 1.00 -1.80
N TYR A 96 -2.17 1.21 -0.56
CA TYR A 96 -0.92 1.88 -0.24
C TYR A 96 0.30 1.02 -0.65
N PRO A 97 1.38 1.63 -1.19
CA PRO A 97 2.62 0.91 -1.48
C PRO A 97 3.41 0.57 -0.21
N SER A 98 3.39 1.45 0.80
CA SER A 98 4.01 1.18 2.09
C SER A 98 3.23 0.09 2.86
N PRO A 99 3.91 -0.83 3.58
CA PRO A 99 5.33 -0.82 3.90
C PRO A 99 6.16 -1.70 2.95
N HIS A 100 5.73 -1.94 1.71
CA HIS A 100 6.50 -2.76 0.76
C HIS A 100 7.91 -2.17 0.55
N ALA A 101 8.89 -3.04 0.27
CA ALA A 101 10.26 -2.57 0.03
C ALA A 101 10.32 -1.67 -1.21
N PRO A 102 11.32 -0.78 -1.33
CA PRO A 102 12.71 -0.90 -0.82
C PRO A 102 13.03 -0.35 0.59
N PHE A 103 12.04 -0.12 1.45
CA PHE A 103 12.23 0.28 2.84
C PHE A 103 13.12 1.53 3.04
N ILE A 104 12.93 2.52 2.18
CA ILE A 104 13.80 3.71 2.09
C ILE A 104 13.43 4.83 3.07
N PHE A 105 12.29 4.74 3.74
CA PHE A 105 11.75 5.85 4.51
C PHE A 105 12.21 5.89 5.96
N GLU A 106 12.38 7.11 6.47
CA GLU A 106 12.30 7.42 7.89
C GLU A 106 10.85 7.61 8.34
N PRO A 107 10.54 7.55 9.65
CA PRO A 107 9.18 7.69 10.17
C PRO A 107 8.47 8.99 9.78
N ASP A 108 9.23 10.07 9.58
CA ASP A 108 8.71 11.39 9.16
C ASP A 108 8.39 11.48 7.65
N GLY A 109 8.67 10.42 6.89
CA GLY A 109 8.46 10.36 5.45
C GLY A 109 9.65 10.83 4.61
N THR A 110 10.73 11.31 5.23
CA THR A 110 11.97 11.61 4.51
C THR A 110 12.62 10.33 4.00
N VAL A 111 13.39 10.43 2.91
CA VAL A 111 14.17 9.31 2.40
C VAL A 111 15.47 9.27 3.17
N ARG A 112 15.77 8.10 3.74
CA ARG A 112 16.98 7.88 4.53
C ARG A 112 18.23 8.08 3.69
N HIS A 113 19.15 8.89 4.20
CA HIS A 113 20.40 9.19 3.51
C HIS A 113 21.25 7.93 3.28
N GLY A 114 21.79 7.81 2.06
CA GLY A 114 22.66 6.70 1.69
C GLY A 114 21.95 5.35 1.52
N VAL A 115 20.63 5.30 1.64
CA VAL A 115 19.84 4.10 1.33
C VAL A 115 19.25 4.21 -0.06
N GLU A 116 19.87 3.46 -0.96
CA GLU A 116 19.39 3.19 -2.31
C GLU A 116 19.09 1.69 -2.42
N VAL A 117 18.31 1.28 -3.43
CA VAL A 117 18.14 -0.13 -3.75
C VAL A 117 19.50 -0.80 -3.92
N GLN A 118 19.79 -1.80 -3.08
CA GLN A 118 21.07 -2.51 -3.09
C GLN A 118 21.02 -3.73 -4.01
N TRP A 119 21.38 -3.51 -5.28
CA TRP A 119 21.51 -4.58 -6.26
C TRP A 119 22.65 -5.56 -5.91
N GLY A 120 22.42 -6.86 -6.01
CA GLY A 120 23.32 -7.95 -5.67
C GLY A 120 23.27 -8.42 -4.20
N LYS A 121 22.20 -8.11 -3.46
CA LYS A 121 22.03 -8.49 -2.04
C LYS A 121 21.03 -9.63 -1.83
N ALA A 122 20.11 -9.86 -2.76
CA ALA A 122 19.20 -10.98 -2.71
C ALA A 122 19.79 -12.21 -3.44
N GLN A 123 19.20 -13.39 -3.19
CA GLN A 123 19.60 -14.62 -3.88
C GLN A 123 19.30 -14.57 -5.38
N ASN A 124 18.27 -13.81 -5.78
CA ASN A 124 17.94 -13.54 -7.18
C ASN A 124 18.03 -12.04 -7.45
N VAL A 125 18.55 -11.66 -8.62
CA VAL A 125 18.67 -10.26 -9.06
C VAL A 125 17.29 -9.55 -9.10
N GLU A 126 16.23 -10.31 -9.29
CA GLU A 126 14.83 -9.81 -9.31
C GLU A 126 14.31 -9.42 -7.91
N ASP A 127 14.95 -9.90 -6.84
CA ASP A 127 14.53 -9.68 -5.44
C ASP A 127 15.41 -8.65 -4.72
N ASP A 128 16.42 -8.09 -5.39
CA ASP A 128 17.40 -7.18 -4.77
C ASP A 128 16.75 -5.93 -4.14
N TRP A 129 15.72 -5.40 -4.80
CA TRP A 129 14.94 -4.27 -4.30
C TRP A 129 14.04 -4.64 -3.11
N MET A 130 13.88 -5.93 -2.81
CA MET A 130 13.12 -6.47 -1.69
C MET A 130 13.95 -6.68 -0.43
N PHE A 131 15.27 -6.51 -0.51
CA PHE A 131 16.14 -6.66 0.64
C PHE A 131 15.98 -5.51 1.64
N GLY A 132 15.93 -5.86 2.92
CA GLY A 132 15.99 -4.92 4.04
C GLY A 132 16.06 -5.66 5.38
N THR A 133 16.44 -4.95 6.43
CA THR A 133 16.45 -5.48 7.79
C THR A 133 15.09 -5.33 8.47
N VAL A 134 14.92 -5.93 9.66
CA VAL A 134 13.69 -5.74 10.47
C VAL A 134 13.52 -4.26 10.81
N GLU A 135 14.61 -3.58 11.15
CA GLU A 135 14.62 -2.16 11.49
C GLU A 135 14.20 -1.27 10.30
N ASP A 136 14.57 -1.66 9.08
CA ASP A 136 14.15 -0.98 7.85
C ASP A 136 12.63 -1.10 7.66
N TYR A 137 12.11 -2.32 7.79
CA TYR A 137 10.69 -2.60 7.71
C TYR A 137 9.89 -1.85 8.77
N GLU A 138 10.35 -1.87 10.03
CA GLU A 138 9.71 -1.18 11.15
C GLU A 138 9.64 0.34 10.95
N ARG A 139 10.67 0.98 10.39
CA ARG A 139 10.61 2.43 10.06
C ARG A 139 9.55 2.73 9.01
N ASN A 140 9.42 1.88 8.01
CA ASN A 140 8.41 2.03 6.97
C ASN A 140 7.01 1.79 7.52
N LEU A 141 6.86 0.88 8.49
CA LEU A 141 5.63 0.74 9.26
C LEU A 141 5.31 1.99 10.10
N GLN A 142 6.30 2.59 10.75
CA GLN A 142 6.09 3.83 11.52
C GLN A 142 5.66 4.99 10.61
N ARG A 143 6.24 5.11 9.40
CA ARG A 143 5.73 6.04 8.39
C ARG A 143 4.29 5.73 8.00
N LEU A 144 3.96 4.46 7.75
CA LEU A 144 2.60 4.06 7.39
C LEU A 144 1.60 4.40 8.51
N ASP A 145 1.98 4.23 9.77
CA ASP A 145 1.16 4.62 10.92
C ASP A 145 0.85 6.13 10.90
N ASN A 146 1.86 6.97 10.65
CA ASN A 146 1.67 8.42 10.48
C ASN A 146 0.74 8.76 9.30
N VAL A 147 0.88 8.06 8.17
CA VAL A 147 0.01 8.21 6.99
C VAL A 147 -1.45 7.83 7.33
N ILE A 148 -1.66 6.71 8.03
CA ILE A 148 -2.99 6.27 8.49
C ILE A 148 -3.57 7.29 9.49
N GLY A 149 -2.75 7.82 10.40
CA GLY A 149 -3.14 8.89 11.31
C GLY A 149 -3.64 10.12 10.58
N GLY A 150 -2.93 10.56 9.54
CA GLY A 150 -3.34 11.66 8.65
C GLY A 150 -4.67 11.38 7.94
N LEU A 151 -4.85 10.18 7.39
CA LEU A 151 -6.11 9.73 6.78
C LEU A 151 -7.28 9.81 7.76
N VAL A 152 -7.12 9.24 8.96
CA VAL A 152 -8.15 9.25 10.01
C VAL A 152 -8.47 10.68 10.45
N ALA A 153 -7.46 11.52 10.66
CA ALA A 153 -7.64 12.92 11.00
C ALA A 153 -8.43 13.66 9.91
N ARG A 154 -8.11 13.43 8.64
CA ARG A 154 -8.80 14.07 7.51
C ARG A 154 -10.25 13.59 7.37
N LEU A 155 -10.52 12.31 7.58
CA LEU A 155 -11.89 11.77 7.64
C LEU A 155 -12.71 12.42 8.77
N LYS A 156 -12.11 12.61 9.95
CA LYS A 156 -12.75 13.27 11.10
C LYS A 156 -13.04 14.74 10.81
N GLN A 157 -12.06 15.48 10.28
CA GLN A 157 -12.22 16.88 9.88
C GLN A 157 -13.33 17.06 8.84
N ALA A 158 -13.50 16.09 7.93
CA ALA A 158 -14.57 16.11 6.94
C ALA A 158 -15.94 15.65 7.47
N GLY A 159 -16.04 15.30 8.75
CA GLY A 159 -17.27 14.77 9.36
C GLY A 159 -17.65 13.36 8.88
N LYS A 160 -16.76 12.65 8.17
CA LYS A 160 -17.05 11.36 7.52
C LYS A 160 -16.63 10.17 8.36
N PHE A 161 -15.69 10.35 9.28
CA PHE A 161 -15.11 9.24 10.04
C PHE A 161 -16.19 8.46 10.81
N ASP A 162 -17.10 9.15 11.50
CA ASP A 162 -18.10 8.50 12.36
C ASP A 162 -19.17 7.76 11.56
N GLU A 163 -19.55 8.24 10.38
CA GLU A 163 -20.55 7.62 9.50
C GLU A 163 -19.98 6.47 8.66
N ALA A 164 -18.66 6.43 8.44
CA ALA A 164 -18.04 5.46 7.55
C ALA A 164 -17.78 4.09 8.21
N LEU A 165 -17.90 3.04 7.39
CA LEU A 165 -17.17 1.79 7.59
C LEU A 165 -15.71 2.02 7.18
N VAL A 166 -14.77 1.78 8.09
CA VAL A 166 -13.34 1.89 7.81
C VAL A 166 -12.68 0.54 8.07
N ILE A 167 -11.98 0.01 7.06
CA ILE A 167 -11.29 -1.28 7.13
C ILE A 167 -9.81 -1.04 6.79
N PHE A 168 -8.92 -1.47 7.68
CA PHE A 168 -7.49 -1.56 7.42
C PHE A 168 -7.07 -3.01 7.44
N THR A 169 -6.39 -3.45 6.38
CA THR A 169 -5.86 -4.81 6.28
C THR A 169 -4.64 -4.86 5.35
N SER A 170 -4.01 -6.03 5.25
CA SER A 170 -2.91 -6.31 4.34
C SER A 170 -3.30 -7.43 3.39
N ASP A 171 -2.70 -7.45 2.20
CA ASP A 171 -2.85 -8.55 1.24
C ASP A 171 -2.03 -9.79 1.65
N HIS A 172 -0.87 -9.58 2.28
CA HIS A 172 -0.04 -10.63 2.85
C HIS A 172 0.87 -10.13 4.00
N SER A 173 1.54 -11.07 4.68
CA SER A 173 2.61 -10.77 5.63
C SER A 173 3.93 -10.42 4.92
N TRP A 174 4.91 -9.87 5.64
CA TRP A 174 6.23 -9.62 5.06
C TRP A 174 6.91 -10.95 4.67
N ARG A 175 7.03 -11.20 3.35
CA ARG A 175 7.55 -12.46 2.79
C ARG A 175 9.01 -12.72 3.14
N SER A 176 9.81 -11.66 3.28
CA SER A 176 11.24 -11.72 3.56
C SER A 176 11.57 -11.49 5.03
N ASP A 177 10.58 -11.62 5.92
CA ASP A 177 10.79 -11.55 7.38
C ASP A 177 11.89 -12.55 7.79
N PRO A 178 13.00 -12.09 8.38
CA PRO A 178 14.15 -12.93 8.70
C PRO A 178 13.92 -13.86 9.91
N LYS A 179 12.74 -13.81 10.54
CA LYS A 179 12.41 -14.68 11.68
C LYS A 179 12.49 -16.17 11.29
N PRO A 180 13.38 -16.97 11.93
CA PRO A 180 13.51 -18.38 11.60
C PRO A 180 12.29 -19.19 12.05
N GLY A 181 11.94 -20.23 11.29
CA GLY A 181 10.95 -21.24 11.70
C GLY A 181 9.48 -20.82 11.66
N ARG A 182 9.11 -19.87 10.79
CA ARG A 182 7.69 -19.46 10.63
C ARG A 182 6.81 -20.63 10.23
N SER A 183 5.68 -20.79 10.93
CA SER A 183 4.63 -21.71 10.51
C SER A 183 3.91 -21.16 9.27
N THR A 184 3.23 -22.02 8.52
CA THR A 184 2.39 -21.59 7.38
C THR A 184 1.23 -20.69 7.82
N SER A 185 0.80 -20.76 9.08
CA SER A 185 -0.16 -19.82 9.68
C SER A 185 0.44 -18.43 9.91
N ASP A 186 1.70 -18.33 10.36
CA ASP A 186 2.36 -17.04 10.60
C ASP A 186 2.50 -16.23 9.31
N VAL A 187 2.72 -16.91 8.18
CA VAL A 187 2.87 -16.27 6.86
C VAL A 187 1.51 -15.81 6.29
N ARG A 188 0.41 -16.48 6.66
CA ARG A 188 -0.94 -16.14 6.17
C ARG A 188 -1.65 -15.09 7.03
N HIS A 189 -1.18 -14.85 8.25
CA HIS A 189 -1.78 -13.88 9.15
C HIS A 189 -1.53 -12.44 8.67
N VAL A 190 -2.60 -11.65 8.60
CA VAL A 190 -2.57 -10.22 8.26
C VAL A 190 -3.36 -9.43 9.29
N PRO A 191 -3.02 -8.15 9.56
CA PRO A 191 -3.83 -7.31 10.40
C PRO A 191 -5.22 -7.12 9.78
N LEU A 192 -6.26 -7.06 10.61
CA LEU A 192 -7.59 -6.64 10.21
C LEU A 192 -8.17 -5.75 11.31
N LEU A 193 -8.29 -4.47 11.02
CA LEU A 193 -8.97 -3.49 11.87
C LEU A 193 -10.23 -3.05 11.16
N VAL A 194 -11.37 -3.13 11.85
CA VAL A 194 -12.67 -2.70 11.34
C VAL A 194 -13.28 -1.72 12.31
N LYS A 195 -13.68 -0.55 11.79
CA LYS A 195 -14.52 0.41 12.49
C LYS A 195 -15.86 0.47 11.79
N LEU A 196 -16.93 0.07 12.49
CA LEU A 196 -18.30 0.17 11.99
C LEU A 196 -18.81 1.63 12.06
N PRO A 197 -19.81 2.01 11.25
CA PRO A 197 -20.53 3.27 11.41
C PRO A 197 -21.03 3.45 12.86
N HIS A 198 -20.77 4.63 13.42
CA HIS A 198 -21.12 5.05 14.79
C HIS A 198 -20.64 4.12 15.91
N GLN A 199 -19.59 3.33 15.69
CA GLN A 199 -18.99 2.50 16.72
C GLN A 199 -18.35 3.37 17.82
N THR A 200 -18.75 3.14 19.08
CA THR A 200 -18.25 3.89 20.25
C THR A 200 -17.39 3.04 21.19
N THR A 201 -17.42 1.71 21.05
CA THR A 201 -16.68 0.77 21.90
C THR A 201 -15.76 -0.11 21.06
N PRO A 202 -14.54 -0.41 21.55
CA PRO A 202 -13.69 -1.40 20.92
C PRO A 202 -14.21 -2.82 21.21
N ALA A 203 -14.01 -3.72 20.26
CA ALA A 203 -14.20 -5.15 20.48
C ALA A 203 -13.02 -5.90 19.87
N ARG A 204 -12.63 -7.00 20.50
CA ARG A 204 -11.65 -7.94 19.98
C ARG A 204 -12.37 -9.20 19.56
N VAL A 205 -12.14 -9.62 18.32
CA VAL A 205 -12.68 -10.87 17.79
C VAL A 205 -11.49 -11.81 17.63
N ASP A 206 -11.45 -12.85 18.45
CA ASP A 206 -10.47 -13.92 18.33
C ASP A 206 -11.08 -15.03 17.46
N GLY A 207 -10.32 -15.51 16.47
CA GLY A 207 -10.75 -16.53 15.53
C GLY A 207 -10.22 -16.31 14.12
N GLU A 208 -10.31 -17.34 13.28
CA GLU A 208 -9.90 -17.21 11.88
C GLU A 208 -10.91 -16.36 11.11
N PHE A 209 -10.43 -15.30 10.46
CA PHE A 209 -11.23 -14.49 9.55
C PHE A 209 -10.47 -14.34 8.22
N PRO A 210 -10.83 -15.11 7.17
CA PRO A 210 -10.18 -14.97 5.88
C PRO A 210 -10.63 -13.70 5.16
N THR A 211 -9.70 -12.98 4.54
CA THR A 211 -9.93 -11.67 3.87
C THR A 211 -11.01 -11.74 2.78
N ILE A 212 -11.24 -12.90 2.16
CA ILE A 212 -12.33 -13.11 1.19
C ILE A 212 -13.72 -12.84 1.79
N ARG A 213 -13.89 -12.98 3.11
CA ARG A 213 -15.16 -12.71 3.81
C ARG A 213 -15.44 -11.23 4.04
N LEU A 214 -14.47 -10.34 3.76
CA LEU A 214 -14.71 -8.89 3.83
C LEU A 214 -15.84 -8.45 2.89
N LYS A 215 -16.04 -9.12 1.76
CA LYS A 215 -17.16 -8.84 0.85
C LYS A 215 -18.51 -8.92 1.58
N GLY A 216 -18.75 -10.00 2.33
CA GLY A 216 -20.01 -10.20 3.04
C GLY A 216 -20.23 -9.15 4.13
N LEU A 217 -19.17 -8.80 4.86
CA LEU A 217 -19.21 -7.72 5.86
C LEU A 217 -19.59 -6.37 5.23
N ILE A 218 -18.92 -6.00 4.12
CA ILE A 218 -19.21 -4.78 3.38
C ILE A 218 -20.68 -4.77 2.92
N GLU A 219 -21.14 -5.84 2.27
CA GLU A 219 -22.52 -5.97 1.81
C GLU A 219 -23.55 -5.90 2.95
N ALA A 220 -23.25 -6.45 4.13
CA ALA A 220 -24.12 -6.38 5.29
C ALA A 220 -24.24 -4.96 5.86
N VAL A 221 -23.13 -4.21 5.91
CA VAL A 221 -23.14 -2.80 6.34
C VAL A 221 -23.89 -1.93 5.32
N PHE A 222 -23.63 -2.09 4.02
CA PHE A 222 -24.35 -1.36 2.97
C PHE A 222 -25.86 -1.63 2.99
N ALA A 223 -26.27 -2.86 3.32
CA ALA A 223 -27.68 -3.22 3.47
C ALA A 223 -28.31 -2.77 4.80
N GLY A 224 -27.57 -2.08 5.67
CA GLY A 224 -28.05 -1.64 6.98
C GLY A 224 -28.30 -2.77 7.99
N ARG A 225 -27.88 -4.01 7.68
CA ARG A 225 -28.00 -5.19 8.57
C ARG A 225 -27.00 -5.15 9.73
N CYS A 226 -25.98 -4.32 9.58
CA CYS A 226 -24.91 -4.10 10.54
C CYS A 226 -24.92 -2.63 10.96
N ASN A 227 -25.55 -2.32 12.09
CA ASN A 227 -25.53 -0.98 12.65
C ASN A 227 -25.49 -1.04 14.18
N ARG A 228 -24.65 -0.17 14.76
CA ARG A 228 -24.54 0.16 16.19
C ARG A 228 -23.91 -0.91 17.08
N GLY A 229 -22.61 -0.73 17.34
CA GLY A 229 -21.92 -1.19 18.56
C GLY A 229 -21.74 -2.70 18.74
N ASP A 230 -22.43 -3.53 17.96
CA ASP A 230 -22.35 -4.98 18.05
C ASP A 230 -21.88 -5.58 16.71
N LEU A 231 -20.73 -6.25 16.77
CA LEU A 231 -20.15 -6.99 15.64
C LEU A 231 -20.80 -8.37 15.48
N ALA A 232 -21.46 -8.92 16.51
CA ALA A 232 -21.99 -10.28 16.49
C ALA A 232 -23.00 -10.53 15.35
N PRO A 233 -23.94 -9.62 15.00
CA PRO A 233 -24.84 -9.81 13.86
C PRO A 233 -24.10 -9.83 12.51
N CYS A 234 -22.96 -9.13 12.41
CA CYS A 234 -22.15 -9.06 11.19
C CYS A 234 -21.24 -10.27 11.01
N LEU A 235 -20.87 -10.88 12.14
CA LEU A 235 -20.07 -12.09 12.20
C LEU A 235 -20.95 -13.36 12.20
N GLY A 236 -22.24 -13.26 12.54
CA GLY A 236 -23.18 -14.39 12.53
C GLY A 236 -23.66 -14.81 11.14
N SER A 237 -23.40 -14.00 10.12
CA SER A 237 -23.55 -14.35 8.70
C SER A 237 -22.26 -14.93 8.08
N LEU A 238 -21.26 -15.28 8.89
CA LEU A 238 -20.00 -15.91 8.49
C LEU A 238 -20.12 -17.43 8.38
#